data_AF-A0A2H0HHX7-F1
#
_entry.id   AF-A0A2H0HHX7-F1
#
_cell.length_a   1.000
_cell.length_b   1.000
_cell.length_c   1.000
_cell.angle_alpha   90.00
_cell.angle_beta   90.00
_cell.angle_gamma   90.00
#
_symmetry.space_group_name_H-M   'P 1'
#
loop_
_entity.id
_entity.type
_entity.pdbx_description
1 polymer ?
#
loop_
_entity_poly.entity_id
_entity_poly.type
_entity_poly.pdbx_seq_one_letter_code
_entity_poly.pdbx_strand_id
1 'polypeptide(L)'
;MIELLDKRHNRSDFDCGKELLNNYLKNQAGQDVKRKLSVCFVLSENETNIIQGFYTLSNYGIPLNSFSEQIQKKLPKSYTSVPTTLLGRLVISKKYQGQGIGKILLIDALKRSYDNSQVIGSFAVVVDPIDEEAVRFYKKYDFIGLPDS
;
A
#
# COMPACT_ATOMS: atom_id res chain seq x y z
N MET A 1 -15.21 -8.99 1.78
CA MET A 1 -14.37 -8.83 3.01
C MET A 1 -12.97 -8.40 2.58
N ILE A 2 -12.12 -7.84 3.46
CA ILE A 2 -10.69 -7.67 3.12
C ILE A 2 -9.91 -8.93 3.52
N GLU A 3 -9.29 -9.57 2.54
CA GLU A 3 -8.59 -10.84 2.70
C GLU A 3 -7.32 -10.92 1.85
N LEU A 4 -6.54 -11.99 2.02
CA LEU A 4 -5.34 -12.22 1.20
C LEU A 4 -5.72 -12.57 -0.24
N LEU A 5 -4.96 -12.06 -1.19
CA LEU A 5 -5.07 -12.48 -2.59
C LEU A 5 -4.74 -13.97 -2.73
N ASP A 6 -5.62 -14.70 -3.39
CA ASP A 6 -5.46 -16.12 -3.71
C ASP A 6 -5.97 -16.44 -5.14
N LYS A 7 -6.11 -17.73 -5.46
CA LYS A 7 -6.50 -18.19 -6.81
C LYS A 7 -7.99 -18.04 -7.13
N ARG A 8 -8.87 -17.88 -6.14
CA ARG A 8 -10.33 -17.83 -6.36
C ARG A 8 -10.82 -16.41 -6.70
N HIS A 9 -10.00 -15.40 -6.45
CA HIS A 9 -10.26 -14.02 -6.85
C HIS A 9 -10.19 -13.81 -8.37
N ASN A 10 -11.24 -13.20 -8.95
CA ASN A 10 -11.24 -12.82 -10.36
C ASN A 10 -10.39 -11.57 -10.58
N ARG A 11 -9.22 -11.77 -11.17
CA ARG A 11 -8.25 -10.70 -11.50
C ARG A 11 -8.41 -10.18 -12.93
N SER A 12 -8.92 -11.00 -13.84
CA SER A 12 -8.93 -10.73 -15.28
C SER A 12 -9.74 -9.51 -15.65
N ASP A 13 -10.85 -9.26 -14.94
CA ASP A 13 -11.77 -8.16 -15.21
C ASP A 13 -11.45 -6.88 -14.42
N PHE A 14 -10.36 -6.88 -13.65
CA PHE A 14 -9.99 -5.71 -12.88
C PHE A 14 -9.54 -4.56 -13.80
N ASP A 15 -10.17 -3.41 -13.62
CA ASP A 15 -9.78 -2.14 -14.24
C ASP A 15 -9.92 -0.99 -13.25
N CYS A 16 -8.81 -0.33 -12.93
CA CYS A 16 -8.73 0.90 -12.12
C CYS A 16 -8.42 2.16 -12.95
N GLY A 17 -8.28 2.03 -14.28
CA GLY A 17 -7.92 3.13 -15.19
C GLY A 17 -6.44 3.36 -15.38
N LYS A 18 -5.59 2.66 -14.63
CA LYS A 18 -4.14 2.72 -14.76
C LYS A 18 -3.63 1.37 -15.22
N GLU A 19 -3.26 1.27 -16.50
CA GLU A 19 -2.91 0.00 -17.15
C GLU A 19 -1.78 -0.75 -16.41
N LEU A 20 -0.75 -0.03 -15.95
CA LEU A 20 0.34 -0.59 -15.16
C LEU A 20 -0.15 -1.32 -13.90
N LEU A 21 -1.14 -0.76 -13.20
CA LEU A 21 -1.70 -1.34 -11.97
C LEU A 21 -2.66 -2.50 -12.27
N ASN A 22 -3.40 -2.42 -13.37
CA ASN A 22 -4.22 -3.53 -13.86
C ASN A 22 -3.34 -4.74 -14.20
N ASN A 23 -2.27 -4.51 -14.97
CA ASN A 23 -1.33 -5.55 -15.39
C ASN A 23 -0.58 -6.16 -14.19
N TYR A 24 -0.23 -5.33 -13.20
CA TYR A 24 0.34 -5.82 -11.95
C TYR A 24 -0.55 -6.86 -11.27
N LEU A 25 -1.84 -6.56 -11.04
CA LEU A 25 -2.74 -7.48 -10.36
C LEU A 25 -2.95 -8.78 -11.16
N LYS A 26 -3.16 -8.65 -12.47
CA LYS A 26 -3.44 -9.79 -13.37
C LYS A 26 -2.25 -10.75 -13.45
N ASN A 27 -1.04 -10.21 -13.64
CA ASN A 27 0.11 -11.00 -14.09
C ASN A 27 1.21 -11.16 -13.03
N GLN A 28 1.36 -10.20 -12.11
CA GLN A 28 2.54 -10.12 -11.22
C GLN A 28 2.22 -10.36 -9.75
N ALA A 29 1.11 -9.85 -9.22
CA ALA A 29 0.82 -9.84 -7.78
C ALA A 29 0.90 -11.24 -7.14
N GLY A 30 0.35 -12.26 -7.80
CA GLY A 30 0.43 -13.64 -7.30
C GLY A 30 1.86 -14.20 -7.26
N GLN A 31 2.74 -13.75 -8.17
CA GLN A 31 4.15 -14.15 -8.16
C GLN A 31 4.91 -13.46 -7.02
N ASP A 32 4.65 -12.18 -6.78
CA ASP A 32 5.25 -11.43 -5.67
C ASP A 32 4.85 -12.05 -4.32
N VAL A 33 3.57 -12.39 -4.15
CA VAL A 33 3.07 -13.09 -2.96
C VAL A 33 3.79 -14.43 -2.78
N LYS A 34 3.92 -15.23 -3.85
CA LYS A 34 4.63 -16.52 -3.81
C LYS A 34 6.11 -16.37 -3.43
N ARG A 35 6.77 -15.31 -3.91
CA ARG A 35 8.18 -15.00 -3.62
C ARG A 35 8.38 -14.23 -2.31
N LYS A 36 7.30 -13.88 -1.60
CA LYS A 36 7.31 -13.03 -0.39
C LYS A 36 7.91 -11.64 -0.62
N LEU A 37 7.76 -11.09 -1.83
CA LEU A 37 8.18 -9.73 -2.16
C LEU A 37 7.16 -8.69 -1.68
N SER A 38 5.89 -9.07 -1.64
CA SER A 38 4.81 -8.27 -1.06
C SER A 38 3.68 -9.17 -0.58
N VAL A 39 2.89 -8.68 0.36
CA VAL A 39 1.60 -9.26 0.74
C VAL A 39 0.51 -8.45 0.04
N CYS A 40 -0.36 -9.11 -0.71
CA CYS A 40 -1.45 -8.47 -1.43
C CYS A 40 -2.79 -8.76 -0.74
N PHE A 41 -3.51 -7.73 -0.35
CA PHE A 41 -4.84 -7.80 0.25
C PHE A 41 -5.87 -7.26 -0.74
N VAL A 42 -7.01 -7.93 -0.82
CA VAL A 42 -8.11 -7.58 -1.73
C VAL A 42 -9.40 -7.37 -0.95
N LEU A 43 -10.18 -6.37 -1.35
CA LEU A 43 -11.59 -6.28 -0.99
C LEU A 43 -12.39 -6.96 -2.09
N SER A 44 -13.00 -8.09 -1.75
CA SER A 44 -13.79 -8.93 -2.66
C SER A 44 -15.27 -8.96 -2.29
N GLU A 45 -16.13 -9.12 -3.31
CA GLU A 45 -17.52 -9.56 -3.12
C GLU A 45 -17.56 -11.03 -2.72
N ASN A 46 -18.34 -11.37 -1.69
CA ASN A 46 -18.32 -12.70 -1.07
C ASN A 46 -18.76 -13.83 -2.03
N GLU A 47 -19.70 -13.58 -2.94
CA GLU A 47 -20.26 -14.62 -3.82
C GLU A 47 -19.50 -14.74 -5.14
N THR A 48 -19.14 -13.60 -5.73
CA THR A 48 -18.58 -13.54 -7.09
C THR A 48 -17.05 -13.55 -7.10
N ASN A 49 -16.41 -13.32 -5.94
CA ASN A 49 -14.97 -13.09 -5.80
C ASN A 49 -14.44 -11.96 -6.70
N ILE A 50 -15.32 -11.02 -7.10
CA ILE A 50 -14.94 -9.83 -7.87
C ILE A 50 -14.16 -8.90 -6.95
N ILE A 51 -12.99 -8.47 -7.41
CA ILE A 51 -12.11 -7.56 -6.68
C ILE A 51 -12.59 -6.12 -6.89
N GLN A 52 -13.04 -5.48 -5.81
CA GLN A 52 -13.43 -4.07 -5.80
C GLN A 52 -12.22 -3.13 -5.69
N GLY A 53 -11.17 -3.58 -5.01
CA GLY A 53 -9.91 -2.88 -4.85
C GLY A 53 -8.89 -3.74 -4.13
N PHE A 54 -7.63 -3.33 -4.15
CA PHE A 54 -6.55 -4.06 -3.49
C PHE A 54 -5.47 -3.11 -3.00
N TYR A 55 -4.66 -3.61 -2.07
CA TYR A 55 -3.42 -2.96 -1.69
C TYR A 55 -2.30 -3.97 -1.41
N THR A 56 -1.05 -3.50 -1.38
CA THR A 56 0.10 -4.33 -1.03
C THR A 56 0.92 -3.74 0.11
N LEU A 57 1.40 -4.59 1.01
CA LEU A 57 2.38 -4.23 2.04
C LEU A 57 3.69 -4.99 1.84
N SER A 58 4.82 -4.33 2.07
CA SER A 58 6.14 -4.95 2.09
C SER A 58 7.04 -4.25 3.11
N ASN A 59 8.11 -4.92 3.54
CA ASN A 59 9.16 -4.24 4.30
C ASN A 59 9.87 -3.22 3.40
N TYR A 60 10.33 -2.12 3.99
CA TYR A 60 11.07 -1.10 3.27
C TYR A 60 12.06 -0.39 4.18
N GLY A 61 13.03 0.28 3.56
CA GLY A 61 14.03 1.08 4.25
C GLY A 61 14.16 2.42 3.55
N ILE A 62 13.97 3.51 4.29
CA ILE A 62 14.17 4.86 3.78
C ILE A 62 15.51 5.37 4.32
N PRO A 63 16.42 5.87 3.47
CA PRO A 63 17.64 6.53 3.95
C PRO A 63 17.32 7.62 4.98
N LEU A 64 18.08 7.69 6.08
CA LEU A 64 17.79 8.66 7.15
C LEU A 64 17.78 10.11 6.63
N ASN A 65 18.67 10.42 5.68
CA ASN A 65 18.77 11.75 5.06
C ASN A 65 17.57 12.13 4.18
N SER A 66 16.72 11.17 3.78
CA SER A 66 15.48 11.44 3.06
C SER A 66 14.34 11.93 3.97
N PHE A 67 14.51 11.95 5.30
CA PHE A 67 13.52 12.53 6.21
C PHE A 67 13.78 14.02 6.46
N SER A 68 12.78 14.76 6.93
CA SER A 68 12.99 16.15 7.38
C SER A 68 13.98 16.22 8.55
N GLU A 69 14.72 17.32 8.68
CA GLU A 69 15.66 17.50 9.80
C GLU A 69 15.01 17.29 11.17
N GLN A 70 13.74 17.66 11.31
CA GLN A 70 12.98 17.51 12.54
C GLN A 70 12.80 16.02 12.92
N ILE A 71 12.58 15.14 11.93
CA ILE A 71 12.49 13.70 12.15
C ILE A 71 13.89 13.13 12.37
N GLN A 72 14.88 13.54 11.57
CA GLN A 72 16.27 13.08 11.71
C GLN A 72 16.82 13.31 13.13
N LYS A 73 16.54 14.47 13.73
CA LYS A 73 16.98 14.80 15.11
C LYS A 73 16.36 13.91 16.19
N LYS A 74 15.24 13.23 15.90
CA LYS A 74 14.56 12.31 16.83
C LYS A 74 15.03 10.87 16.71
N LEU A 75 15.83 10.54 15.68
CA LEU A 75 16.31 9.20 15.42
C LEU A 75 17.82 9.08 15.75
N PRO A 76 18.32 7.91 16.15
CA PRO A 76 19.74 7.73 16.40
C PRO A 76 20.54 7.90 15.11
N LYS A 77 21.60 8.71 15.14
CA LYS A 77 22.47 8.98 13.97
C LYS A 77 23.17 7.74 13.42
N SER A 78 23.22 6.64 14.17
CA SER A 78 23.76 5.36 13.73
C SER A 78 22.88 4.63 12.71
N TYR A 79 21.59 5.00 12.59
CA TYR A 79 20.72 4.44 11.56
C TYR A 79 21.00 5.10 10.22
N THR A 80 21.56 4.33 9.28
CA THR A 80 21.71 4.78 7.88
C THR A 80 20.42 4.61 7.08
N SER A 81 19.61 3.61 7.45
CA SER A 81 18.28 3.34 6.89
C SER A 81 17.26 3.19 8.00
N VAL A 82 16.16 3.91 7.90
CA VAL A 82 15.03 3.86 8.83
C VAL A 82 14.07 2.77 8.36
N PRO A 83 13.74 1.78 9.22
CA PRO A 83 12.82 0.71 8.85
C PRO A 83 11.40 1.25 8.71
N THR A 84 10.73 0.92 7.60
CA THR A 84 9.37 1.35 7.29
C THR A 84 8.56 0.20 6.69
N THR A 85 7.25 0.41 6.59
CA THR A 85 6.35 -0.46 5.81
C THR A 85 5.92 0.29 4.56
N LEU A 86 6.16 -0.29 3.40
CA LEU A 86 5.72 0.28 2.13
C LEU A 86 4.30 -0.18 1.84
N LEU A 87 3.36 0.77 1.80
CA LEU A 87 2.07 0.64 1.15
C LEU A 87 2.27 0.87 -0.34
N GLY A 88 2.78 -0.16 -1.02
CA GLY A 88 3.33 -0.01 -2.38
C GLY A 88 2.27 0.28 -3.43
N ARG A 89 1.07 -0.26 -3.25
CA ARG A 89 -0.06 -0.07 -4.17
C ARG A 89 -1.32 0.00 -3.34
N LEU A 90 -2.21 0.94 -3.68
CA LEU A 90 -3.59 1.00 -3.19
C LEU A 90 -4.44 1.49 -4.36
N VAL A 91 -5.35 0.64 -4.84
CA VAL A 91 -6.15 0.94 -6.02
C VAL A 91 -7.58 0.42 -5.89
N ILE A 92 -8.51 1.13 -6.52
CA ILE A 92 -9.93 0.81 -6.54
C ILE A 92 -10.34 0.64 -7.99
N SER A 93 -11.11 -0.41 -8.29
CA SER A 93 -11.67 -0.59 -9.62
C SER A 93 -12.62 0.56 -9.96
N LYS A 94 -12.60 1.02 -11.21
CA LYS A 94 -13.44 2.14 -11.71
C LYS A 94 -14.91 1.99 -11.32
N LYS A 95 -15.44 0.76 -11.39
CA LYS A 95 -16.84 0.46 -11.07
C LYS A 95 -17.23 0.81 -9.63
N TYR A 96 -16.26 0.89 -8.73
CA TYR A 96 -16.46 1.09 -7.29
C TYR A 96 -15.77 2.36 -6.75
N GLN A 97 -15.23 3.21 -7.62
CA GLN A 97 -14.67 4.50 -7.20
C GLN A 97 -15.77 5.43 -6.67
N GLY A 98 -15.39 6.36 -5.77
CA GLY A 98 -16.34 7.30 -5.14
C GLY A 98 -17.18 6.71 -4.00
N GLN A 99 -17.11 5.40 -3.74
CA GLN A 99 -17.93 4.73 -2.72
C GLN A 99 -17.24 4.60 -1.34
N GLY A 100 -16.16 5.36 -1.10
CA GLY A 100 -15.41 5.30 0.16
C GLY A 100 -14.47 4.10 0.32
N ILE A 101 -14.40 3.18 -0.66
CA ILE A 101 -13.54 1.98 -0.61
C ILE A 101 -12.06 2.32 -0.37
N GLY A 102 -11.54 3.38 -1.00
CA GLY A 102 -10.15 3.79 -0.80
C GLY A 102 -9.82 4.06 0.66
N LYS A 103 -10.74 4.71 1.39
CA LYS A 103 -10.60 4.96 2.83
C LYS A 103 -10.57 3.66 3.62
N ILE A 104 -11.47 2.73 3.28
CA ILE A 104 -11.59 1.43 3.95
C ILE A 104 -10.31 0.62 3.78
N LEU A 105 -9.78 0.53 2.55
CA LEU A 105 -8.52 -0.15 2.27
C LEU A 105 -7.33 0.52 2.98
N LEU A 106 -7.27 1.85 3.00
CA LEU A 106 -6.19 2.58 3.67
C LEU A 106 -6.19 2.32 5.18
N ILE A 107 -7.36 2.39 5.83
CA ILE A 107 -7.47 2.13 7.28
C ILE A 107 -7.07 0.70 7.61
N ASP A 108 -7.49 -0.28 6.80
CA ASP A 108 -7.09 -1.68 6.99
C ASP A 108 -5.57 -1.85 6.82
N ALA A 109 -4.98 -1.24 5.78
CA ALA A 109 -3.53 -1.27 5.54
C ALA A 109 -2.73 -0.65 6.69
N LEU A 110 -3.17 0.51 7.20
CA LEU A 110 -2.54 1.19 8.35
C LEU A 110 -2.65 0.36 9.62
N LYS A 111 -3.83 -0.21 9.90
CA LYS A 111 -4.04 -1.07 11.07
C LYS A 111 -3.13 -2.29 11.03
N ARG A 112 -3.06 -3.00 9.90
CA ARG A 112 -2.16 -4.16 9.76
C ARG A 112 -0.69 -3.78 9.88
N SER A 113 -0.30 -2.62 9.36
CA SER A 113 1.06 -2.12 9.49
C SER A 113 1.41 -1.82 10.96
N TYR A 114 0.48 -1.22 11.70
CA TYR A 114 0.61 -0.99 13.13
C TYR A 114 0.70 -2.31 13.92
N ASP A 115 -0.20 -3.25 13.67
CA ASP A 115 -0.20 -4.55 14.36
C ASP A 115 1.12 -5.31 14.09
N ASN A 116 1.60 -5.30 12.84
CA ASN A 116 2.87 -5.93 12.46
C ASN A 116 4.10 -5.23 13.10
N SER A 117 4.03 -3.92 13.35
CA SER A 117 5.13 -3.14 13.94
C SER A 117 5.54 -3.62 15.34
N GLN A 118 4.64 -4.34 16.03
CA GLN A 118 4.88 -4.91 17.36
C GLN A 118 5.77 -6.16 17.30
N VAL A 119 5.87 -6.82 16.14
CA VAL A 119 6.69 -8.02 15.94
C VAL A 119 7.92 -7.71 15.10
N ILE A 120 7.77 -6.87 14.07
CA ILE A 120 8.86 -6.40 13.21
C ILE A 120 8.80 -4.87 13.21
N GLY A 121 9.77 -4.24 13.87
CA GLY A 121 9.80 -2.78 14.03
C GLY A 121 9.65 -2.03 12.70
N SER A 122 8.75 -1.06 12.68
CA SER A 122 8.48 -0.18 11.55
C SER A 122 8.18 1.22 12.07
N PHE A 123 8.98 2.20 11.67
CA PHE A 123 8.87 3.58 12.15
C PHE A 123 7.69 4.32 11.51
N ALA A 124 7.40 4.02 10.25
CA ALA A 124 6.38 4.70 9.47
C ALA A 124 5.80 3.80 8.37
N VAL A 125 4.59 4.14 7.92
CA VAL A 125 4.06 3.66 6.65
C VAL A 125 4.40 4.68 5.57
N VAL A 126 4.98 4.21 4.47
CA VAL A 126 5.37 5.04 3.33
C VAL A 126 4.64 4.61 2.07
N VAL A 127 4.44 5.55 1.16
CA VAL A 127 3.77 5.37 -0.13
C VAL A 127 4.60 6.05 -1.20
N ASP A 128 4.49 5.57 -2.43
CA ASP A 128 5.03 6.22 -3.62
C ASP A 128 3.86 6.53 -4.58
N PRO A 129 3.24 7.72 -4.47
CA PRO A 129 2.05 8.06 -5.24
C PRO A 129 2.35 8.12 -6.74
N ILE A 130 1.60 7.36 -7.54
CA ILE A 130 1.81 7.30 -9.00
C ILE A 130 1.44 8.58 -9.75
N ASP A 131 0.59 9.43 -9.15
CA ASP A 131 0.15 10.70 -9.73
C ASP A 131 -0.37 11.69 -8.67
N GLU A 132 -0.66 12.90 -9.12
CA GLU A 132 -1.18 14.00 -8.31
C GLU A 132 -2.52 13.70 -7.63
N GLU A 133 -3.35 12.84 -8.22
CA GLU A 133 -4.59 12.40 -7.58
C GLU A 133 -4.29 11.55 -6.34
N ALA A 134 -3.34 10.60 -6.46
CA ALA A 134 -2.88 9.81 -5.33
C ALA A 134 -2.23 10.68 -4.25
N VAL A 135 -1.40 11.67 -4.63
CA VAL A 135 -0.82 12.64 -3.66
C VAL A 135 -1.93 13.35 -2.87
N ARG A 136 -2.95 13.89 -3.56
CA ARG A 136 -4.09 14.54 -2.89
C ARG A 136 -4.90 13.58 -2.03
N PHE A 137 -5.03 12.31 -2.43
CA PHE A 137 -5.70 11.30 -1.62
C PHE A 137 -4.95 11.08 -0.30
N TYR A 138 -3.64 10.83 -0.32
CA TYR A 138 -2.86 10.57 0.89
C TYR A 138 -2.73 11.79 1.80
N LYS A 139 -2.59 13.00 1.24
CA LYS A 139 -2.57 14.25 2.02
C LYS A 139 -3.82 14.46 2.88
N LYS A 140 -4.98 13.96 2.47
CA LYS A 140 -6.22 14.01 3.28
C LYS A 140 -6.18 13.13 4.53
N TYR A 141 -5.20 12.22 4.61
CA TYR A 141 -4.97 11.32 5.74
C TYR A 141 -3.63 11.62 6.43
N ASP A 142 -3.19 12.88 6.36
CA ASP A 142 -2.02 13.41 7.06
C ASP A 142 -0.68 12.76 6.67
N PHE A 143 -0.62 12.10 5.50
CA PHE A 143 0.66 11.76 4.91
C PHE A 143 1.41 13.03 4.53
N ILE A 144 2.66 13.12 4.99
CA ILE A 144 3.56 14.23 4.70
C ILE A 144 4.54 13.83 3.60
N GLY A 145 4.87 14.79 2.72
CA GLY A 145 5.94 14.60 1.76
C GLY A 145 7.29 14.54 2.45
N LEU A 146 8.17 13.68 1.95
CA LEU A 146 9.59 13.76 2.28
C LEU A 146 10.21 14.98 1.57
N PRO A 147 11.28 15.59 2.10
CA PRO A 147 11.91 16.77 1.48
C PRO A 147 12.30 16.61 0.00
N ASP A 148 12.59 15.37 -0.41
CA ASP A 148 13.01 15.03 -1.78
C ASP A 148 11.84 14.52 -2.66
N SER A 149 10.59 14.73 -2.25
CA SER A 149 9.36 14.20 -2.90
C SER A 149 8.39 15.28 -3.37
#